data_AF-A0A0F6YHW4-F1
#
_entry.id   AF-A0A0F6YHW4-F1
#
_cell.length_a   1.000
_cell.length_b   1.000
_cell.length_c   1.000
_cell.angle_alpha   90.00
_cell.angle_beta   90.00
_cell.angle_gamma   90.00
#
_symmetry.space_group_name_H-M   'P 1'
#
loop_
_entity.id
_entity.type
_entity.pdbx_description
1 polymer ?
#
loop_
_entity_poly.entity_id
_entity_poly.type
_entity_poly.pdbx_seq_one_letter_code
_entity_poly.pdbx_strand_id
1 'polypeptide(L)'
;MGILARVVVCALACAALGGCESEPSRTELVVIVDSDMSALDHVEIDVDVAGQSVVRETVELGASPLPITFGLVSSSGRDRIVRVEVTGLDGGSPRVHAVRRTRFVSGESRILSIVLEEACADRVPCEGNLTCRAGQCADDFVDPDELPRYTGALPDAGITRDDAGPPDAGPSDAGCVDDPGNVGRPDGCVLDRWPARPVCRGDTGDDGVVRYVALLDPLLDQGPDAWRTLGHDLDGLCTDPLMTDTVECRTTTGPVLDGLGGIDNATSRVLAGTRILWPTWLADAQAFARERMRQGEVVPIMRIRGWSGEPDDARVEVWVAGSVDVLHADTPAPDGGVLEEDPSRPDPAWDGTDRAYVADGYFSVSDIGMPLIGDDDAYVAGGTLVARIPDRAPFDVAARSAGGVARMVLTDARFVGALAADGTRFDHAMVVGRWGRNDLLGYLEDVGICSSDPDFAPLRVAIEQALDLRSDPSSTGPDLACDATSIALPFDTTVPVHFGGLVRGEFAPTGCP
;
A
#
# COMPACT_ATOMS: atom_id res chain seq x y z
N MET A 1 -22.39 71.10 -25.98
CA MET A 1 -23.72 70.74 -25.41
C MET A 1 -23.85 69.23 -25.52
N GLY A 2 -23.85 68.40 -24.50
CA GLY A 2 -23.76 68.56 -23.06
C GLY A 2 -24.29 67.26 -22.41
N ILE A 3 -23.61 66.81 -21.34
CA ILE A 3 -24.18 66.07 -20.19
C ILE A 3 -24.51 64.57 -20.46
N LEU A 4 -24.22 63.57 -19.62
CA LEU A 4 -23.38 63.38 -18.42
C LEU A 4 -23.46 61.88 -18.06
N ALA A 5 -22.44 61.39 -17.36
CA ALA A 5 -22.27 60.06 -16.80
C ALA A 5 -23.46 59.48 -16.01
N ARG A 6 -23.58 58.14 -15.99
CA ARG A 6 -23.87 57.36 -14.78
C ARG A 6 -23.16 56.01 -14.79
N VAL A 7 -22.19 55.92 -13.88
CA VAL A 7 -21.57 54.71 -13.34
C VAL A 7 -22.59 54.02 -12.44
N VAL A 8 -22.79 52.71 -12.60
CA VAL A 8 -23.51 51.86 -11.65
C VAL A 8 -22.51 50.81 -11.15
N VAL A 9 -22.04 51.02 -9.92
CA VAL A 9 -21.33 50.03 -9.12
C VAL A 9 -22.40 49.20 -8.41
N CYS A 10 -22.55 47.94 -8.80
CA CYS A 10 -23.31 46.94 -8.05
C CYS A 10 -22.32 46.13 -7.21
N ALA A 11 -22.18 46.49 -5.95
CA ALA A 11 -21.56 45.65 -4.94
C ALA A 11 -22.63 44.65 -4.45
N LEU A 12 -22.57 43.41 -4.93
CA LEU A 12 -23.25 42.28 -4.30
C LEU A 12 -22.27 41.63 -3.33
N ALA A 13 -22.44 41.92 -2.04
CA ALA A 13 -21.88 41.15 -0.97
C ALA A 13 -22.73 39.88 -0.81
N CYS A 14 -22.31 38.77 -1.44
CA CYS A 14 -22.79 37.45 -1.07
C CYS A 14 -21.93 36.94 0.09
N ALA A 15 -22.48 37.02 1.30
CA ALA A 15 -22.02 36.24 2.43
C ALA A 15 -22.35 34.77 2.15
N ALA A 16 -21.42 34.04 1.54
CA ALA A 16 -21.46 32.59 1.47
C ALA A 16 -21.02 32.05 2.84
N LEU A 17 -22.00 31.75 3.70
CA LEU A 17 -21.83 30.77 4.76
C LEU A 17 -21.65 29.41 4.05
N GLY A 18 -20.40 29.11 3.66
CA GLY A 18 -20.00 27.79 3.23
C GLY A 18 -20.02 26.86 4.43
N GLY A 19 -21.21 26.33 4.75
CA GLY A 19 -21.29 25.12 5.55
C GLY A 19 -20.58 24.02 4.76
N CYS A 20 -19.65 23.32 5.41
CA CYS A 20 -19.12 22.07 4.91
C CYS A 20 -20.33 21.17 4.59
N GLU A 21 -20.71 21.05 3.32
CA GLU A 21 -21.54 19.95 2.88
C GLU A 21 -20.67 18.71 3.11
N SER A 22 -20.91 18.05 4.25
CA SER A 22 -20.39 16.71 4.50
C SER A 22 -20.69 15.90 3.25
N GLU A 23 -19.64 15.40 2.59
CA GLU A 23 -19.77 14.62 1.37
C GLU A 23 -20.89 13.59 1.53
N PRO A 24 -21.81 13.47 0.57
CA PRO A 24 -22.94 12.56 0.69
C PRO A 24 -22.40 11.18 0.98
N SER A 25 -22.70 10.69 2.18
CA SER A 25 -22.16 9.43 2.67
C SER A 25 -22.54 8.31 1.70
N ARG A 26 -21.56 7.53 1.28
CA ARG A 26 -21.75 6.49 0.27
C ARG A 26 -22.60 5.35 0.84
N THR A 27 -23.39 4.72 -0.02
CA THR A 27 -24.12 3.49 0.31
C THR A 27 -23.29 2.28 -0.09
N GLU A 28 -22.69 1.61 0.89
CA GLU A 28 -21.71 0.54 0.67
C GLU A 28 -21.90 -0.62 1.65
N LEU A 29 -21.58 -1.82 1.19
CA LEU A 29 -21.48 -3.02 2.01
C LEU A 29 -20.08 -3.61 1.87
N VAL A 30 -19.28 -3.53 2.93
CA VAL A 30 -17.96 -4.16 3.02
C VAL A 30 -18.16 -5.60 3.46
N VAL A 31 -17.81 -6.55 2.60
CA VAL A 31 -17.94 -7.99 2.87
C VAL A 31 -16.61 -8.53 3.35
N ILE A 32 -16.63 -9.22 4.48
CA ILE A 32 -15.47 -9.90 5.07
C ILE A 32 -15.76 -11.38 5.09
N VAL A 33 -14.91 -12.16 4.43
CA VAL A 33 -14.94 -13.63 4.44
C VAL A 33 -13.78 -14.12 5.28
N ASP A 34 -14.07 -14.92 6.30
CA ASP A 34 -13.08 -15.45 7.26
C ASP A 34 -13.36 -16.94 7.55
N SER A 35 -12.46 -17.62 8.26
CA SER A 35 -12.57 -19.05 8.58
C SER A 35 -11.81 -19.40 9.86
N ASP A 36 -12.37 -20.29 10.68
CA ASP A 36 -11.64 -20.96 11.77
C ASP A 36 -11.00 -22.29 11.32
N MET A 37 -11.21 -22.70 10.06
CA MET A 37 -10.65 -23.90 9.46
C MET A 37 -9.27 -23.64 8.85
N SER A 38 -8.27 -24.44 9.23
CA SER A 38 -6.92 -24.38 8.67
C SER A 38 -6.71 -25.24 7.42
N ALA A 39 -7.70 -26.05 7.03
CA ALA A 39 -7.57 -27.05 5.97
C ALA A 39 -8.07 -26.57 4.59
N LEU A 40 -8.54 -25.32 4.48
CA LEU A 40 -9.04 -24.80 3.21
C LEU A 40 -7.88 -24.37 2.31
N ASP A 41 -7.95 -24.70 1.03
CA ASP A 41 -7.00 -24.26 0.01
C ASP A 41 -7.58 -23.21 -0.94
N HIS A 42 -8.90 -23.17 -1.12
CA HIS A 42 -9.60 -22.17 -1.91
C HIS A 42 -10.91 -21.72 -1.27
N VAL A 43 -11.37 -20.54 -1.67
CA VAL A 43 -12.71 -20.03 -1.37
C VAL A 43 -13.39 -19.58 -2.66
N GLU A 44 -14.58 -20.11 -2.93
CA GLU A 44 -15.46 -19.61 -3.99
C GLU A 44 -16.47 -18.61 -3.41
N ILE A 45 -16.58 -17.44 -4.05
CA ILE A 45 -17.45 -16.35 -3.63
C ILE A 45 -18.39 -16.02 -4.79
N ASP A 46 -19.70 -16.12 -4.56
CA ASP A 46 -20.75 -15.68 -5.50
C ASP A 46 -21.61 -14.61 -4.83
N VAL A 47 -21.70 -13.43 -5.44
CA VAL A 47 -22.49 -12.31 -4.96
C VAL A 47 -23.60 -12.04 -5.96
N ASP A 48 -24.83 -12.05 -5.46
CA ASP A 48 -26.02 -11.72 -6.21
C ASP A 48 -26.72 -10.49 -5.61
N VAL A 49 -27.06 -9.52 -6.45
CA VAL A 49 -27.79 -8.31 -6.05
C VAL A 49 -29.11 -8.25 -6.81
N ALA A 50 -30.21 -8.43 -6.08
CA ALA A 50 -31.57 -8.45 -6.61
C ALA A 50 -31.80 -9.49 -7.73
N GLY A 51 -31.21 -10.69 -7.61
CA GLY A 51 -31.35 -11.79 -8.57
C GLY A 51 -30.38 -11.70 -9.75
N GLN A 52 -29.37 -10.84 -9.69
CA GLN A 52 -28.33 -10.71 -10.69
C GLN A 52 -26.97 -10.99 -10.05
N SER A 53 -26.26 -12.01 -10.54
CA SER A 53 -24.88 -12.29 -10.13
C SER A 53 -23.97 -11.15 -10.60
N VAL A 54 -23.27 -10.53 -9.66
CA VAL A 54 -22.38 -9.38 -9.86
C VAL A 54 -20.91 -9.73 -9.64
N VAL A 55 -20.63 -10.72 -8.78
CA VAL A 55 -19.28 -11.23 -8.53
C VAL A 55 -19.35 -12.75 -8.52
N ARG A 56 -18.38 -13.39 -9.19
CA ARG A 56 -18.14 -14.83 -9.10
C ARG A 56 -16.64 -15.07 -9.19
N GLU A 57 -16.04 -15.43 -8.07
CA GLU A 57 -14.58 -15.50 -7.93
C GLU A 57 -14.16 -16.77 -7.16
N THR A 58 -12.99 -17.28 -7.50
CA THR A 58 -12.34 -18.39 -6.79
C THR A 58 -10.96 -17.89 -6.35
N VAL A 59 -10.74 -17.84 -5.04
CA VAL A 59 -9.51 -17.32 -4.43
C VAL A 59 -8.68 -18.48 -3.89
N GLU A 60 -7.41 -18.56 -4.26
CA GLU A 60 -6.44 -19.51 -3.71
C GLU A 60 -5.86 -18.96 -2.40
N LEU A 61 -6.10 -19.66 -1.28
CA LEU A 61 -5.72 -19.18 0.05
C LEU A 61 -4.22 -19.19 0.31
N GLY A 62 -3.45 -19.95 -0.48
CA GLY A 62 -1.98 -19.89 -0.47
C GLY A 62 -1.42 -18.57 -1.03
N ALA A 63 -2.18 -17.89 -1.91
CA ALA A 63 -1.79 -16.62 -2.51
C ALA A 63 -2.45 -15.41 -1.81
N SER A 64 -3.67 -15.59 -1.28
CA SER A 64 -4.42 -14.56 -0.56
C SER A 64 -5.05 -15.19 0.69
N PRO A 65 -4.39 -15.09 1.86
CA PRO A 65 -4.89 -15.69 3.09
C PRO A 65 -6.17 -14.98 3.57
N LEU A 66 -6.98 -15.69 4.35
CA LEU A 66 -8.12 -15.10 5.05
C LEU A 66 -7.64 -14.14 6.16
N PRO A 67 -8.41 -13.07 6.46
CA PRO A 67 -9.71 -12.74 5.89
C PRO A 67 -9.63 -12.08 4.49
N ILE A 68 -10.53 -12.47 3.59
CA ILE A 68 -10.72 -11.82 2.28
C ILE A 68 -11.74 -10.68 2.44
N THR A 69 -11.41 -9.48 1.98
CA THR A 69 -12.27 -8.30 2.10
C THR A 69 -12.52 -7.65 0.75
N PHE A 70 -13.77 -7.28 0.47
CA PHE A 70 -14.13 -6.51 -0.72
C PHE A 70 -15.38 -5.64 -0.49
N GLY A 71 -15.49 -4.52 -1.23
CA GLY A 71 -16.60 -3.58 -1.13
C GLY A 71 -17.65 -3.77 -2.23
N LEU A 72 -18.93 -3.67 -1.86
CA LEU A 72 -20.06 -3.61 -2.78
C LEU A 72 -20.73 -2.23 -2.67
N VAL A 73 -20.89 -1.53 -3.79
CA VAL A 73 -21.44 -0.16 -3.79
C VAL A 73 -22.79 -0.13 -4.48
N SER A 74 -23.76 0.55 -3.88
CA SER A 74 -25.08 0.77 -4.47
C SER A 74 -25.20 2.20 -5.01
N SER A 75 -25.18 2.34 -6.33
CA SER A 75 -25.39 3.64 -7.01
C SER A 75 -26.82 4.18 -6.91
N SER A 76 -27.79 3.33 -6.53
CA SER A 76 -29.21 3.70 -6.52
C SER A 76 -29.76 4.02 -5.14
N GLY A 77 -28.98 3.78 -4.07
CA GLY A 77 -29.45 3.90 -2.68
C GLY A 77 -30.69 3.06 -2.36
N ARG A 78 -31.07 2.12 -3.23
CA ARG A 78 -32.30 1.33 -3.11
C ARG A 78 -32.07 0.11 -2.21
N ASP A 79 -33.14 -0.21 -1.49
CA ASP A 79 -33.30 -1.41 -0.67
C ASP A 79 -33.31 -2.69 -1.52
N ARG A 80 -32.12 -3.10 -1.99
CA ARG A 80 -31.94 -4.34 -2.77
C ARG A 80 -31.37 -5.41 -1.87
N ILE A 81 -31.90 -6.63 -2.01
CA ILE A 81 -31.33 -7.79 -1.33
C ILE A 81 -29.99 -8.11 -1.99
N VAL A 82 -28.95 -8.12 -1.16
CA VAL A 82 -27.62 -8.64 -1.48
C VAL A 82 -27.55 -10.05 -0.88
N ARG A 83 -27.23 -11.04 -1.71
CA ARG A 83 -26.97 -12.42 -1.29
C ARG A 83 -25.51 -12.73 -1.59
N VAL A 84 -24.75 -13.05 -0.55
CA VAL A 84 -23.37 -13.51 -0.67
C VAL A 84 -23.33 -14.98 -0.28
N GLU A 85 -22.81 -15.80 -1.19
CA GLU A 85 -22.63 -17.24 -1.04
C GLU A 85 -21.13 -17.53 -1.08
N VAL A 86 -20.65 -18.27 -0.07
CA VAL A 86 -19.24 -18.58 0.10
C VAL A 86 -19.08 -20.08 0.30
N THR A 87 -18.19 -20.70 -0.48
CA THR A 87 -17.85 -22.12 -0.36
C THR A 87 -16.36 -22.28 -0.11
N GLY A 88 -15.99 -22.89 1.01
CA GLY A 88 -14.60 -23.27 1.30
C GLY A 88 -14.28 -24.64 0.71
N LEU A 89 -13.15 -24.75 0.00
CA LEU A 89 -12.68 -25.97 -0.64
C LEU A 89 -11.40 -26.49 0.03
N ASP A 90 -11.19 -27.81 0.00
CA ASP A 90 -9.95 -28.51 0.35
C ASP A 90 -9.67 -29.58 -0.71
N GLY A 91 -8.56 -29.48 -1.42
CA GLY A 91 -8.22 -30.32 -2.57
C GLY A 91 -9.26 -30.21 -3.68
N GLY A 92 -9.87 -29.03 -3.84
CA GLY A 92 -10.98 -28.78 -4.78
C GLY A 92 -12.32 -29.42 -4.40
N SER A 93 -12.43 -30.05 -3.22
CA SER A 93 -13.69 -30.59 -2.72
C SER A 93 -14.36 -29.61 -1.75
N PRO A 94 -15.66 -29.31 -1.89
CA PRO A 94 -16.35 -28.41 -0.96
C PRO A 94 -16.43 -29.02 0.44
N ARG A 95 -15.94 -28.26 1.42
CA ARG A 95 -15.92 -28.64 2.84
C ARG A 95 -16.96 -27.91 3.64
N VAL A 96 -17.14 -26.62 3.38
CA VAL A 96 -18.01 -25.74 4.17
C VAL A 96 -18.71 -24.75 3.26
N HIS A 97 -19.96 -24.42 3.58
CA HIS A 97 -20.81 -23.55 2.79
C HIS A 97 -21.55 -22.59 3.72
N ALA A 98 -21.48 -21.30 3.40
CA ALA A 98 -22.16 -20.25 4.12
C ALA A 98 -22.89 -19.31 3.16
N VAL A 99 -24.05 -18.84 3.58
CA VAL A 99 -24.86 -17.86 2.85
C VAL A 99 -25.22 -16.75 3.82
N ARG A 100 -25.14 -15.51 3.35
CA ARG A 100 -25.71 -14.35 4.03
C ARG A 100 -26.53 -13.53 3.06
N ARG A 101 -27.68 -13.06 3.54
CA ARG A 101 -28.53 -12.10 2.84
C ARG A 101 -28.68 -10.85 3.69
N THR A 102 -28.60 -9.69 3.07
CA THR A 102 -28.88 -8.41 3.74
C THR A 102 -29.33 -7.37 2.71
N ARG A 103 -29.41 -6.10 3.11
CA ARG A 103 -29.71 -4.98 2.21
C ARG A 103 -28.74 -3.83 2.44
N PHE A 104 -28.69 -2.91 1.51
CA PHE A 104 -27.93 -1.67 1.68
C PHE A 104 -28.67 -0.70 2.62
N VAL A 105 -27.93 -0.03 3.49
CA VAL A 105 -28.44 1.11 4.28
C VAL A 105 -28.11 2.40 3.53
N SER A 106 -29.15 3.13 3.11
CA SER A 106 -28.96 4.35 2.31
C SER A 106 -28.11 5.37 3.07
N GLY A 107 -27.02 5.78 2.44
CA GLY A 107 -26.09 6.76 3.00
C GLY A 107 -25.12 6.20 4.04
N GLU A 108 -24.98 4.88 4.17
CA GLU A 108 -24.04 4.30 5.14
C GLU A 108 -23.18 3.19 4.52
N SER A 109 -21.96 3.06 5.04
CA SER A 109 -21.09 1.90 4.82
C SER A 109 -21.28 0.91 5.97
N ARG A 110 -21.68 -0.32 5.66
CA ARG A 110 -21.93 -1.40 6.64
C ARG A 110 -21.05 -2.61 6.39
N ILE A 111 -20.74 -3.37 7.43
CA ILE A 111 -19.90 -4.57 7.36
C ILE A 111 -20.77 -5.83 7.39
N LEU A 112 -20.62 -6.70 6.39
CA LEU A 112 -21.20 -8.05 6.37
C LEU A 112 -20.09 -9.09 6.57
N SER A 113 -20.05 -9.71 7.74
CA SER A 113 -19.10 -10.78 8.05
C SER A 113 -19.69 -12.17 7.76
N ILE A 114 -18.89 -13.01 7.10
CA ILE A 114 -19.19 -14.41 6.78
C ILE A 114 -18.02 -15.26 7.27
N VAL A 115 -18.26 -16.06 8.30
CA VAL A 115 -17.26 -16.99 8.84
C VAL A 115 -17.59 -18.40 8.37
N LEU A 116 -16.61 -19.05 7.74
CA LEU A 116 -16.63 -20.46 7.39
C LEU A 116 -16.24 -21.27 8.63
N GLU A 117 -17.24 -21.77 9.35
CA GLU A 117 -17.02 -22.44 10.65
C GLU A 117 -16.73 -23.94 10.49
N GLU A 118 -15.73 -24.45 11.19
CA GLU A 118 -15.37 -25.87 11.24
C GLU A 118 -16.53 -26.73 11.74
N ALA A 119 -17.35 -26.20 12.66
CA ALA A 119 -18.55 -26.86 13.15
C ALA A 119 -19.59 -27.16 12.04
N CYS A 120 -19.49 -26.45 10.92
CA CYS A 120 -20.32 -26.59 9.73
C CYS A 120 -19.67 -27.41 8.60
N ALA A 121 -18.41 -27.84 8.76
CA ALA A 121 -17.71 -28.65 7.78
C ALA A 121 -18.40 -30.01 7.54
N ASP A 122 -18.43 -30.45 6.29
CA ASP A 122 -19.01 -31.71 5.79
C ASP A 122 -20.49 -31.92 6.11
N ARG A 123 -21.19 -30.87 6.54
CA ARG A 123 -22.62 -30.94 6.79
C ARG A 123 -23.40 -30.81 5.49
N VAL A 124 -24.58 -31.43 5.48
CA VAL A 124 -25.55 -31.21 4.42
C VAL A 124 -25.92 -29.71 4.41
N PRO A 125 -25.84 -29.02 3.25
CA PRO A 125 -26.25 -27.63 3.15
C PRO A 125 -27.66 -27.42 3.68
N CYS A 126 -27.87 -26.33 4.40
CA CYS A 126 -29.19 -25.99 4.93
C CYS A 126 -30.15 -25.69 3.78
N GLU A 127 -31.39 -26.16 3.87
CA GLU A 127 -32.39 -25.94 2.83
C GLU A 127 -33.04 -24.55 2.96
N GLY A 128 -33.38 -23.94 1.81
CA GLY A 128 -34.15 -22.70 1.76
C GLY A 128 -33.33 -21.46 2.14
N ASN A 129 -33.91 -20.61 3.00
CA ASN A 129 -33.31 -19.35 3.47
C ASN A 129 -32.50 -19.55 4.76
N LEU A 130 -31.77 -20.65 4.83
CA LEU A 130 -31.01 -21.05 6.01
C LEU A 130 -29.55 -21.24 5.64
N THR A 131 -28.69 -21.03 6.62
CA THR A 131 -27.25 -21.20 6.52
C THR A 131 -26.73 -21.85 7.80
N CYS A 132 -25.62 -22.58 7.71
CA CYS A 132 -25.02 -23.17 8.90
C CYS A 132 -24.32 -22.08 9.73
N ARG A 133 -24.60 -22.06 11.03
CA ARG A 133 -23.95 -21.20 12.04
C ARG A 133 -23.88 -21.98 13.35
N ALA A 134 -22.71 -22.05 13.97
CA ALA A 134 -22.42 -22.86 15.15
C ALA A 134 -22.87 -24.33 14.99
N GLY A 135 -22.72 -24.90 13.79
CA GLY A 135 -23.15 -26.26 13.48
C GLY A 135 -24.67 -26.47 13.45
N GLN A 136 -25.47 -25.41 13.35
CA GLN A 136 -26.94 -25.47 13.25
C GLN A 136 -27.44 -24.63 12.08
N CYS A 137 -28.54 -25.04 11.45
CA CYS A 137 -29.18 -24.22 10.42
C CYS A 137 -29.91 -23.05 11.07
N ALA A 138 -29.50 -21.83 10.73
CA ALA A 138 -30.07 -20.57 11.18
C ALA A 138 -30.49 -19.72 9.98
N ASP A 139 -31.27 -18.67 10.20
CA ASP A 139 -31.67 -17.73 9.13
C ASP A 139 -30.43 -17.11 8.48
N ASP A 140 -30.41 -17.07 7.15
CA ASP A 140 -29.33 -16.47 6.38
C ASP A 140 -29.47 -14.94 6.25
N PHE A 141 -30.64 -14.38 6.54
CA PHE A 141 -30.90 -12.95 6.51
C PHE A 141 -30.40 -12.26 7.78
N VAL A 142 -29.59 -11.22 7.60
CA VAL A 142 -29.13 -10.32 8.65
C VAL A 142 -29.76 -8.96 8.42
N ASP A 143 -30.44 -8.43 9.44
CA ASP A 143 -31.04 -7.10 9.37
C ASP A 143 -29.94 -6.06 9.10
N PRO A 144 -30.05 -5.23 8.05
CA PRO A 144 -29.02 -4.25 7.71
C PRO A 144 -28.75 -3.24 8.84
N ASP A 145 -29.72 -2.97 9.72
CA ASP A 145 -29.52 -2.07 10.87
C ASP A 145 -28.68 -2.70 11.99
N GLU A 146 -28.60 -4.03 12.02
CA GLU A 146 -27.77 -4.80 12.97
C GLU A 146 -26.31 -4.93 12.49
N LEU A 147 -26.02 -4.60 11.23
CA LEU A 147 -24.66 -4.66 10.69
C LEU A 147 -23.78 -3.56 11.30
N PRO A 148 -22.53 -3.85 11.71
CA PRO A 148 -21.60 -2.83 12.15
C PRO A 148 -21.39 -1.74 11.08
N ARG A 149 -21.22 -0.49 11.53
CA ARG A 149 -20.79 0.59 10.63
C ARG A 149 -19.32 0.41 10.28
N TYR A 150 -18.99 0.60 9.00
CA TYR A 150 -17.61 0.67 8.56
C TYR A 150 -17.09 2.09 8.73
N THR A 151 -15.96 2.24 9.43
CA THR A 151 -15.34 3.54 9.73
C THR A 151 -13.99 3.74 9.05
N GLY A 152 -13.68 2.95 8.02
CA GLY A 152 -12.40 2.99 7.31
C GLY A 152 -11.32 2.06 7.88
N ALA A 153 -11.56 1.46 9.05
CA ALA A 153 -10.73 0.38 9.60
C ALA A 153 -11.60 -0.87 9.76
N LEU A 154 -11.04 -2.04 9.44
CA LEU A 154 -11.68 -3.30 9.77
C LEU A 154 -11.68 -3.46 11.29
N PRO A 155 -12.81 -3.84 11.91
CA PRO A 155 -12.82 -4.17 13.32
C PRO A 155 -11.79 -5.29 13.52
N ASP A 156 -10.84 -5.07 14.44
CA ASP A 156 -9.87 -6.08 14.84
C ASP A 156 -10.65 -7.37 15.15
N ALA A 157 -10.34 -8.44 14.41
CA ALA A 157 -10.96 -9.76 14.60
C ALA A 157 -10.63 -10.36 15.98
N GLY A 158 -9.84 -9.65 16.80
CA GLY A 158 -9.70 -9.87 18.22
C GLY A 158 -11.03 -9.84 18.96
N ILE A 159 -11.49 -11.03 19.36
CA ILE A 159 -12.44 -11.24 20.46
C ILE A 159 -12.07 -10.30 21.60
N THR A 160 -12.86 -9.25 21.82
CA THR A 160 -12.64 -8.29 22.91
C THR A 160 -12.77 -9.03 24.24
N ARG A 161 -11.64 -9.37 24.86
CA ARG A 161 -11.61 -9.67 26.30
C ARG A 161 -11.67 -8.33 27.04
N ASP A 162 -12.87 -7.96 27.44
CA ASP A 162 -13.17 -6.80 28.27
C ASP A 162 -12.49 -6.93 29.65
N ASP A 163 -11.25 -6.47 29.85
CA ASP A 163 -10.60 -6.50 31.18
C ASP A 163 -9.69 -5.30 31.54
N ALA A 164 -9.64 -4.22 30.76
CA ALA A 164 -8.82 -3.04 31.13
C ALA A 164 -9.68 -1.86 31.60
N GLY A 165 -9.74 -1.65 32.92
CA GLY A 165 -10.38 -0.48 33.55
C GLY A 165 -9.65 0.85 33.25
N PRO A 166 -10.32 1.99 33.49
CA PRO A 166 -9.83 3.30 33.04
C PRO A 166 -8.65 3.81 33.89
N PRO A 167 -7.54 4.28 33.28
CA PRO A 167 -6.51 5.00 34.00
C PRO A 167 -6.91 6.46 34.24
N ASP A 168 -6.63 6.94 35.46
CA ASP A 168 -6.91 8.27 35.99
C ASP A 168 -5.93 9.31 35.40
N ALA A 169 -6.45 10.37 34.78
CA ALA A 169 -5.67 11.37 34.04
C ALA A 169 -5.57 12.71 34.80
N GLY A 170 -4.37 13.04 35.27
CA GLY A 170 -3.95 14.42 35.54
C GLY A 170 -3.23 15.01 34.32
N PRO A 171 -3.17 16.35 34.18
CA PRO A 171 -2.53 16.99 33.02
C PRO A 171 -1.02 16.77 33.10
N SER A 172 -0.48 15.92 32.23
CA SER A 172 0.95 15.67 32.10
C SER A 172 1.50 16.31 30.85
N ASP A 173 2.55 17.08 31.05
CA ASP A 173 3.43 17.71 30.08
C ASP A 173 3.76 16.76 28.91
N ALA A 174 3.27 17.11 27.71
CA ALA A 174 3.29 16.28 26.49
C ALA A 174 4.67 16.28 25.81
N GLY A 175 5.66 15.66 26.45
CA GLY A 175 6.94 15.34 25.81
C GLY A 175 6.95 13.91 25.31
N CYS A 176 7.37 13.69 24.06
CA CYS A 176 7.67 12.37 23.54
C CYS A 176 9.03 11.90 24.08
N VAL A 177 9.13 10.61 24.39
CA VAL A 177 10.39 9.97 24.76
C VAL A 177 10.69 8.91 23.71
N ASP A 178 11.94 8.85 23.26
CA ASP A 178 12.38 7.79 22.35
C ASP A 178 12.07 6.42 22.97
N ASP A 179 11.34 5.56 22.25
CA ASP A 179 11.30 4.14 22.61
C ASP A 179 12.73 3.61 22.50
N PRO A 180 13.32 3.02 23.55
CA PRO A 180 14.65 2.44 23.49
C PRO A 180 14.71 1.17 22.63
N GLY A 181 13.93 1.07 21.54
CA GLY A 181 13.61 -0.05 20.64
C GLY A 181 14.78 -0.77 19.97
N ASN A 182 15.82 -1.06 20.75
CA ASN A 182 17.07 -1.69 20.41
C ASN A 182 17.52 -2.61 21.58
N VAL A 183 16.57 -3.24 22.27
CA VAL A 183 16.86 -4.19 23.35
C VAL A 183 17.18 -5.55 22.70
N GLY A 184 18.45 -5.97 22.75
CA GLY A 184 18.89 -7.28 22.24
C GLY A 184 20.04 -7.29 21.23
N ARG A 185 20.65 -6.13 20.91
CA ARG A 185 21.77 -6.06 19.96
C ARG A 185 22.97 -6.91 20.43
N PRO A 186 23.58 -7.73 19.56
CA PRO A 186 24.88 -8.35 19.84
C PRO A 186 25.95 -7.28 20.07
N ASP A 187 26.84 -7.51 21.04
CA ASP A 187 28.00 -6.63 21.25
C ASP A 187 28.85 -6.57 19.98
N GLY A 188 28.98 -5.39 19.37
CA GLY A 188 29.89 -5.13 18.25
C GLY A 188 29.25 -4.82 16.89
N CYS A 189 27.92 -4.92 16.75
CA CYS A 189 27.23 -4.47 15.53
C CYS A 189 26.17 -3.40 15.81
N VAL A 190 26.25 -2.28 15.09
CA VAL A 190 25.25 -1.21 15.12
C VAL A 190 24.37 -1.37 13.90
N LEU A 191 23.19 -1.95 14.10
CA LEU A 191 22.19 -2.15 13.05
C LEU A 191 21.66 -0.79 12.57
N ASP A 192 21.66 -0.60 11.25
CA ASP A 192 21.07 0.55 10.58
C ASP A 192 19.57 0.34 10.37
N ARG A 193 18.82 0.59 11.45
CA ARG A 193 17.35 0.58 11.46
C ARG A 193 16.82 2.00 11.31
N TRP A 194 15.63 2.12 10.73
CA TRP A 194 14.87 3.37 10.85
C TRP A 194 14.66 3.72 12.34
N PRO A 195 14.50 5.01 12.68
CA PRO A 195 14.30 5.44 14.05
C PRO A 195 13.10 4.73 14.70
N ALA A 196 13.21 4.44 15.99
CA ALA A 196 12.10 3.85 16.74
C ALA A 196 10.94 4.85 16.86
N ARG A 197 9.71 4.33 16.97
CA ARG A 197 8.52 5.15 17.20
C ARG A 197 8.68 5.94 18.50
N PRO A 198 8.35 7.24 18.51
CA PRO A 198 8.36 8.00 19.75
C PRO A 198 7.18 7.59 20.63
N VAL A 199 7.40 7.53 21.95
CA VAL A 199 6.33 7.32 22.93
C VAL A 199 5.87 8.68 23.43
N CYS A 200 4.77 9.17 22.87
CA CYS A 200 4.20 10.46 23.25
C CYS A 200 3.13 10.29 24.35
N ARG A 201 3.22 11.12 25.40
CA ARG A 201 2.18 11.18 26.43
C ARG A 201 1.08 12.14 25.98
N GLY A 202 0.01 11.59 25.41
CA GLY A 202 -1.14 12.34 24.93
C GLY A 202 -1.16 12.47 23.41
N ASP A 203 -2.19 13.16 22.90
CA ASP A 203 -2.32 13.51 21.50
C ASP A 203 -1.27 14.58 21.16
N THR A 204 -0.36 14.29 20.21
CA THR A 204 0.64 15.22 19.68
C THR A 204 -0.02 16.38 18.92
N GLY A 205 -1.30 16.24 18.57
CA GLY A 205 -2.08 17.23 17.84
C GLY A 205 -1.94 17.09 16.32
N ASP A 206 -2.77 17.81 15.58
CA ASP A 206 -2.75 17.91 14.12
C ASP A 206 -2.54 19.39 13.77
N ASP A 207 -1.53 19.70 12.94
CA ASP A 207 -1.32 21.06 12.46
C ASP A 207 -2.40 21.52 11.46
N GLY A 208 -3.27 20.59 11.03
CA GLY A 208 -4.38 20.81 10.12
C GLY A 208 -3.97 20.92 8.66
N VAL A 209 -2.71 20.62 8.33
CA VAL A 209 -2.15 20.74 6.99
C VAL A 209 -2.01 19.36 6.34
N VAL A 210 -2.77 19.14 5.27
CA VAL A 210 -2.58 17.99 4.40
C VAL A 210 -1.51 18.31 3.36
N ARG A 211 -0.49 17.46 3.29
CA ARG A 211 0.64 17.62 2.37
C ARG A 211 0.57 16.55 1.29
N TYR A 212 0.94 16.93 0.07
CA TYR A 212 1.14 16.00 -1.03
C TYR A 212 2.56 16.17 -1.56
N VAL A 213 3.28 15.07 -1.69
CA VAL A 213 4.69 15.07 -2.09
C VAL A 213 4.87 14.11 -3.26
N ALA A 214 5.42 14.62 -4.36
CA ALA A 214 5.84 13.81 -5.49
C ALA A 214 7.24 13.22 -5.22
N LEU A 215 7.40 11.92 -5.44
CA LEU A 215 8.66 11.20 -5.35
C LEU A 215 9.24 11.04 -6.75
N LEU A 216 10.39 11.67 -7.02
CA LEU A 216 11.01 11.73 -8.33
C LEU A 216 12.39 11.12 -8.32
N ASP A 217 12.89 10.87 -9.52
CA ASP A 217 14.25 10.44 -9.78
C ASP A 217 14.67 9.18 -9.01
N PRO A 218 14.00 8.03 -9.21
CA PRO A 218 14.38 6.79 -8.56
C PRO A 218 15.85 6.44 -8.87
N LEU A 219 16.55 5.92 -7.87
CA LEU A 219 17.92 5.46 -7.98
C LEU A 219 17.96 3.93 -8.14
N LEU A 220 17.80 3.48 -9.39
CA LEU A 220 17.90 2.08 -9.78
C LEU A 220 19.36 1.63 -9.91
N ASP A 221 20.21 2.52 -10.41
CA ASP A 221 21.61 2.23 -10.66
C ASP A 221 22.50 2.71 -9.50
N GLN A 222 22.62 1.88 -8.47
CA GLN A 222 23.34 2.21 -7.22
C GLN A 222 24.86 1.96 -7.31
N GLY A 223 25.37 1.52 -8.46
CA GLY A 223 26.79 1.27 -8.64
C GLY A 223 27.37 0.15 -7.77
N PRO A 224 28.68 -0.06 -7.81
CA PRO A 224 29.30 -1.24 -7.20
C PRO A 224 29.32 -1.23 -5.67
N ASP A 225 29.28 -0.04 -5.06
CA ASP A 225 29.49 0.13 -3.62
C ASP A 225 28.35 0.90 -2.91
N ALA A 226 27.51 1.67 -3.61
CA ALA A 226 26.52 2.51 -2.90
C ALA A 226 25.39 1.67 -2.26
N TRP A 227 25.10 0.47 -2.80
CA TRP A 227 24.16 -0.46 -2.18
C TRP A 227 24.52 -0.78 -0.72
N ARG A 228 25.81 -0.69 -0.33
CA ARG A 228 26.26 -0.95 1.05
C ARG A 228 25.84 0.11 2.05
N THR A 229 25.39 1.28 1.60
CA THR A 229 25.02 2.42 2.45
C THR A 229 23.60 2.91 2.16
N LEU A 230 22.84 2.16 1.37
CA LEU A 230 21.49 2.50 0.95
C LEU A 230 20.57 1.36 1.35
N GLY A 231 19.66 1.64 2.28
CA GLY A 231 18.72 0.67 2.81
C GLY A 231 18.70 0.67 4.33
N HIS A 232 18.13 -0.37 4.89
CA HIS A 232 18.06 -0.62 6.32
C HIS A 232 18.26 -2.11 6.58
N ASP A 233 18.63 -2.45 7.80
CA ASP A 233 18.50 -3.81 8.32
C ASP A 233 17.01 -4.21 8.34
N LEU A 234 16.67 -5.38 7.82
CA LEU A 234 15.33 -5.94 7.72
C LEU A 234 15.17 -7.20 8.60
N ASP A 235 16.24 -7.95 8.89
CA ASP A 235 16.17 -9.23 9.61
C ASP A 235 16.67 -9.18 11.07
N GLY A 236 17.38 -8.13 11.45
CA GLY A 236 17.83 -7.88 12.82
C GLY A 236 19.21 -8.43 13.07
N LEU A 237 19.90 -8.85 12.02
CA LEU A 237 21.15 -9.56 12.05
C LEU A 237 22.23 -8.72 11.36
N CYS A 238 23.48 -9.07 11.65
CA CYS A 238 24.61 -8.57 10.90
C CYS A 238 25.27 -9.77 10.27
N THR A 239 24.88 -10.05 9.04
CA THR A 239 25.41 -11.15 8.26
C THR A 239 26.78 -10.77 7.69
N ASP A 240 27.82 -11.32 8.31
CA ASP A 240 29.18 -11.34 7.78
C ASP A 240 29.44 -12.73 7.16
N PRO A 241 30.04 -12.85 5.96
CA PRO A 241 30.49 -14.12 5.39
C PRO A 241 31.36 -14.98 6.33
N LEU A 242 31.99 -14.38 7.33
CA LEU A 242 32.78 -15.06 8.36
C LEU A 242 31.96 -15.52 9.58
N MET A 243 30.71 -15.05 9.72
CA MET A 243 29.77 -15.40 10.79
C MET A 243 28.63 -16.26 10.24
N THR A 244 28.85 -17.58 10.19
CA THR A 244 27.88 -18.54 9.62
C THR A 244 26.64 -18.77 10.49
N ASP A 245 26.66 -18.32 11.74
CA ASP A 245 25.66 -18.64 12.75
C ASP A 245 24.61 -17.54 12.91
N THR A 246 24.73 -16.43 12.16
CA THR A 246 23.85 -15.26 12.20
C THR A 246 23.26 -15.01 10.81
N VAL A 247 22.34 -15.88 10.40
CA VAL A 247 21.56 -15.73 9.16
C VAL A 247 20.09 -15.95 9.45
N GLU A 248 19.20 -15.22 8.77
CA GLU A 248 17.75 -15.41 8.88
C GLU A 248 17.33 -16.78 8.31
N CYS A 249 17.98 -17.19 7.21
CA CYS A 249 17.67 -18.39 6.45
C CYS A 249 18.89 -18.96 5.72
N ARG A 250 18.76 -20.18 5.21
CA ARG A 250 19.77 -20.89 4.41
C ARG A 250 19.75 -20.41 2.97
N THR A 251 20.84 -19.79 2.55
CA THR A 251 21.12 -19.48 1.15
C THR A 251 21.74 -20.68 0.42
N THR A 252 21.79 -20.64 -0.92
CA THR A 252 22.39 -21.72 -1.73
C THR A 252 23.91 -21.64 -1.83
N THR A 253 24.48 -20.43 -1.69
CA THR A 253 25.90 -20.14 -1.91
C THR A 253 26.67 -19.75 -0.64
N GLY A 254 26.01 -19.81 0.53
CA GLY A 254 26.53 -19.29 1.79
C GLY A 254 26.04 -17.86 2.08
N PRO A 255 26.25 -17.36 3.31
CA PRO A 255 25.66 -16.11 3.77
C PRO A 255 25.91 -14.96 2.80
N VAL A 256 24.86 -14.20 2.51
CA VAL A 256 24.92 -13.00 1.70
C VAL A 256 25.51 -11.89 2.56
N LEU A 257 26.58 -11.24 2.08
CA LEU A 257 27.18 -10.11 2.79
C LEU A 257 26.23 -8.91 2.81
N ASP A 258 25.92 -8.43 4.01
CA ASP A 258 25.17 -7.18 4.23
C ASP A 258 26.01 -5.94 3.91
N GLY A 259 25.33 -4.81 3.78
CA GLY A 259 25.94 -3.50 3.77
C GLY A 259 26.57 -3.11 5.13
N LEU A 260 27.04 -1.86 5.20
CA LEU A 260 27.57 -1.30 6.45
C LEU A 260 26.44 -1.22 7.49
N GLY A 261 26.67 -1.76 8.68
CA GLY A 261 25.65 -1.73 9.74
C GLY A 261 24.50 -2.72 9.54
N GLY A 262 24.72 -3.82 8.82
CA GLY A 262 23.65 -4.82 8.57
C GLY A 262 22.61 -4.36 7.56
N ILE A 263 22.93 -3.38 6.71
CA ILE A 263 21.99 -2.91 5.68
C ILE A 263 21.68 -4.03 4.69
N ASP A 264 20.40 -4.33 4.54
CA ASP A 264 19.88 -5.30 3.61
C ASP A 264 19.52 -4.62 2.27
N ASN A 265 20.31 -4.90 1.23
CA ASN A 265 20.06 -4.41 -0.14
C ASN A 265 20.68 -5.32 -1.23
N ALA A 266 20.47 -6.63 -1.09
CA ALA A 266 21.03 -7.65 -1.95
C ALA A 266 20.57 -7.53 -3.41
N THR A 267 19.34 -7.05 -3.66
CA THR A 267 18.84 -6.81 -5.03
C THR A 267 19.74 -5.83 -5.78
N SER A 268 20.08 -4.70 -5.17
CA SER A 268 20.92 -3.68 -5.80
C SER A 268 22.34 -4.17 -6.03
N ARG A 269 22.85 -5.06 -5.16
CA ARG A 269 24.14 -5.74 -5.38
C ARG A 269 24.11 -6.64 -6.62
N VAL A 270 23.04 -7.41 -6.81
CA VAL A 270 22.87 -8.25 -8.02
C VAL A 270 22.85 -7.38 -9.27
N LEU A 271 22.02 -6.34 -9.27
CA LEU A 271 21.89 -5.40 -10.38
C LEU A 271 23.23 -4.69 -10.66
N ALA A 272 24.00 -4.32 -9.64
CA ALA A 272 25.35 -3.79 -9.85
C ALA A 272 26.27 -4.80 -10.58
N GLY A 273 26.15 -6.10 -10.26
CA GLY A 273 26.87 -7.19 -10.92
C GLY A 273 26.44 -7.41 -12.38
N THR A 274 25.17 -7.18 -12.71
CA THR A 274 24.67 -7.34 -14.09
C THR A 274 25.23 -6.30 -15.06
N ARG A 275 25.82 -5.20 -14.58
CA ARG A 275 26.55 -4.23 -15.43
C ARG A 275 27.67 -4.87 -16.26
N ILE A 276 28.18 -6.03 -15.86
CA ILE A 276 29.16 -6.79 -16.66
C ILE A 276 28.51 -7.33 -17.94
N LEU A 277 27.25 -7.76 -17.87
CA LEU A 277 26.48 -8.33 -18.97
C LEU A 277 25.75 -7.21 -19.76
N TRP A 278 25.19 -6.23 -19.06
CA TRP A 278 24.48 -5.08 -19.64
C TRP A 278 25.00 -3.75 -19.09
N PRO A 279 26.10 -3.23 -19.66
CA PRO A 279 26.78 -2.05 -19.11
C PRO A 279 25.91 -0.80 -19.02
N THR A 280 24.90 -0.66 -19.88
CA THR A 280 24.04 0.54 -19.93
C THR A 280 22.61 0.28 -19.51
N TRP A 281 22.14 -0.97 -19.39
CA TRP A 281 20.70 -1.23 -19.24
C TRP A 281 20.10 -0.57 -17.99
N LEU A 282 20.75 -0.68 -16.82
CA LEU A 282 20.29 -0.02 -15.59
C LEU A 282 20.32 1.51 -15.70
N ALA A 283 21.39 2.05 -16.29
CA ALA A 283 21.52 3.50 -16.47
C ALA A 283 20.46 4.03 -17.44
N ASP A 284 20.16 3.29 -18.51
CA ASP A 284 19.13 3.62 -19.49
C ASP A 284 17.73 3.49 -18.89
N ALA A 285 17.47 2.42 -18.10
CA ALA A 285 16.21 2.22 -17.40
C ALA A 285 15.96 3.33 -16.37
N GLN A 286 16.98 3.70 -15.60
CA GLN A 286 16.93 4.84 -14.70
C GLN A 286 16.65 6.13 -15.48
N ALA A 287 17.44 6.45 -16.51
CA ALA A 287 17.26 7.67 -17.29
C ALA A 287 15.83 7.76 -17.88
N PHE A 288 15.29 6.64 -18.36
CA PHE A 288 13.91 6.56 -18.84
C PHE A 288 12.90 6.86 -17.73
N ALA A 289 13.02 6.20 -16.58
CA ALA A 289 12.12 6.42 -15.44
C ALA A 289 12.14 7.89 -14.98
N ARG A 290 13.34 8.49 -14.88
CA ARG A 290 13.52 9.90 -14.51
C ARG A 290 12.86 10.85 -15.50
N GLU A 291 13.06 10.62 -16.80
CA GLU A 291 12.48 11.46 -17.84
C GLU A 291 10.95 11.43 -17.77
N ARG A 292 10.35 10.23 -17.72
CA ARG A 292 8.90 10.05 -17.65
C ARG A 292 8.29 10.69 -16.40
N MET A 293 8.90 10.45 -15.24
CA MET A 293 8.45 11.08 -14.00
C MET A 293 8.58 12.61 -14.05
N ARG A 294 9.63 13.15 -14.68
CA ARG A 294 9.80 14.61 -14.86
C ARG A 294 8.81 15.21 -15.86
N GLN A 295 8.29 14.42 -16.78
CA GLN A 295 7.14 14.77 -17.64
C GLN A 295 5.79 14.66 -16.89
N GLY A 296 5.80 14.21 -15.63
CA GLY A 296 4.61 14.07 -14.78
C GLY A 296 3.99 12.68 -14.77
N GLU A 297 4.55 11.73 -15.50
CA GLU A 297 3.93 10.43 -15.75
C GLU A 297 4.36 9.38 -14.72
N VAL A 298 3.40 8.61 -14.21
CA VAL A 298 3.64 7.47 -13.28
C VAL A 298 4.50 7.89 -12.08
N VAL A 299 4.17 9.04 -11.48
CA VAL A 299 4.90 9.60 -10.35
C VAL A 299 4.25 9.11 -9.06
N PRO A 300 4.98 8.45 -8.15
CA PRO A 300 4.45 8.14 -6.84
C PRO A 300 4.16 9.43 -6.05
N ILE A 301 2.91 9.57 -5.62
CA ILE A 301 2.43 10.70 -4.81
C ILE A 301 2.15 10.19 -3.41
N MET A 302 2.74 10.84 -2.42
CA MET A 302 2.47 10.59 -1.01
C MET A 302 1.55 11.66 -0.43
N ARG A 303 0.50 11.26 0.29
CA ARG A 303 -0.26 12.16 1.19
C ARG A 303 0.23 11.99 2.62
N ILE A 304 0.38 13.09 3.33
CA ILE A 304 0.65 13.12 4.78
C ILE A 304 -0.45 13.96 5.44
N ARG A 305 -1.10 13.41 6.46
CA ARG A 305 -2.18 14.06 7.23
C ARG A 305 -2.06 13.73 8.72
N GLY A 306 -2.52 14.64 9.58
CA GLY A 306 -2.56 14.39 11.02
C GLY A 306 -1.20 14.54 11.69
N TRP A 307 -0.23 15.15 11.00
CA TRP A 307 1.06 15.46 11.58
C TRP A 307 0.98 16.76 12.38
N SER A 308 1.51 16.75 13.60
CA SER A 308 1.60 17.90 14.50
C SER A 308 2.53 19.01 14.01
N GLY A 309 3.39 18.72 13.01
CA GLY A 309 4.45 19.63 12.56
C GLY A 309 5.72 19.57 13.40
N GLU A 310 5.73 18.77 14.48
CA GLU A 310 6.90 18.60 15.34
C GLU A 310 7.84 17.48 14.83
N PRO A 311 9.13 17.50 15.20
CA PRO A 311 10.08 16.46 14.82
C PRO A 311 9.74 15.06 15.32
N ASP A 312 8.96 14.95 16.41
CA ASP A 312 8.49 13.69 16.97
C ASP A 312 6.97 13.67 17.00
N ASP A 313 6.39 12.70 16.31
CA ASP A 313 4.96 12.46 16.27
C ASP A 313 4.67 10.97 16.28
N ALA A 314 3.98 10.49 17.31
CA ALA A 314 3.71 9.06 17.48
C ALA A 314 2.71 8.51 16.46
N ARG A 315 1.92 9.37 15.80
CA ARG A 315 0.90 8.92 14.85
C ARG A 315 0.65 9.94 13.75
N VAL A 316 0.82 9.52 12.51
CA VAL A 316 0.51 10.26 11.29
C VAL A 316 -0.22 9.32 10.33
N GLU A 317 -1.11 9.86 9.51
CA GLU A 317 -1.78 9.12 8.44
C GLU A 317 -1.05 9.37 7.11
N VAL A 318 -0.65 8.28 6.44
CA VAL A 318 0.04 8.33 5.15
C VAL A 318 -0.67 7.45 4.14
N TRP A 319 -0.69 7.87 2.88
CA TRP A 319 -0.88 6.93 1.77
C TRP A 319 0.04 7.25 0.61
N VAL A 320 0.24 6.25 -0.26
CA VAL A 320 0.98 6.40 -1.52
C VAL A 320 0.12 5.93 -2.70
N ALA A 321 0.13 6.68 -3.80
CA ALA A 321 -0.57 6.31 -5.02
C ALA A 321 0.22 6.73 -6.26
N GLY A 322 0.13 5.96 -7.35
CA GLY A 322 0.70 6.36 -8.64
C GLY A 322 -0.12 7.46 -9.32
N SER A 323 0.54 8.52 -9.81
CA SER A 323 -0.09 9.51 -10.67
C SER A 323 -0.26 9.00 -12.09
N VAL A 324 -1.41 9.30 -12.72
CA VAL A 324 -1.49 9.18 -14.18
C VAL A 324 -0.66 10.30 -14.79
N ASP A 325 -0.94 11.54 -14.39
CA ASP A 325 -0.14 12.73 -14.70
C ASP A 325 -0.01 13.65 -13.48
N VAL A 326 1.11 14.35 -13.42
CA VAL A 326 1.26 15.63 -12.73
C VAL A 326 1.23 16.71 -13.80
N LEU A 327 0.39 17.73 -13.63
CA LEU A 327 0.23 18.79 -14.62
C LEU A 327 0.70 20.13 -14.06
N HIS A 328 1.28 20.96 -14.93
CA HIS A 328 1.56 22.36 -14.64
C HIS A 328 0.32 23.08 -14.07
N ALA A 329 0.52 24.01 -13.13
CA ALA A 329 -0.57 24.68 -12.39
C ALA A 329 -1.62 25.37 -13.29
N ASP A 330 -1.17 25.94 -14.41
CA ASP A 330 -2.02 26.63 -15.39
C ASP A 330 -2.75 25.69 -16.38
N THR A 331 -2.45 24.38 -16.35
CA THR A 331 -3.09 23.41 -17.24
C THR A 331 -4.51 23.09 -16.71
N PRO A 332 -5.55 23.24 -17.55
CA PRO A 332 -6.92 22.91 -17.16
C PRO A 332 -7.03 21.45 -16.69
N ALA A 333 -7.91 21.21 -15.72
CA ALA A 333 -8.22 19.86 -15.30
C ALA A 333 -8.78 19.04 -16.47
N PRO A 334 -8.46 17.74 -16.57
CA PRO A 334 -9.00 16.87 -17.61
C PRO A 334 -10.53 16.76 -17.51
N ASP A 335 -11.22 16.97 -18.64
CA ASP A 335 -12.66 16.77 -18.72
C ASP A 335 -12.99 15.27 -18.60
N GLY A 336 -13.86 14.91 -17.66
CA GLY A 336 -14.35 13.54 -17.51
C GLY A 336 -13.37 12.55 -16.85
N GLY A 337 -12.28 13.03 -16.25
CA GLY A 337 -11.38 12.20 -15.44
C GLY A 337 -10.52 11.22 -16.24
N VAL A 338 -10.35 11.44 -17.54
CA VAL A 338 -9.41 10.70 -18.40
C VAL A 338 -8.36 11.69 -18.90
N LEU A 339 -7.09 11.34 -18.70
CA LEU A 339 -5.99 12.09 -19.28
C LEU A 339 -5.64 11.47 -20.63
N GLU A 340 -6.03 12.13 -21.71
CA GLU A 340 -5.48 11.82 -23.03
C GLU A 340 -4.06 12.39 -23.11
N GLU A 341 -3.13 11.63 -23.68
CA GLU A 341 -1.80 12.13 -24.04
C GLU A 341 -1.96 13.35 -24.95
N ASP A 342 -1.45 14.49 -24.49
CA ASP A 342 -1.43 15.73 -25.25
C ASP A 342 -0.01 16.30 -25.23
N PRO A 343 0.77 16.09 -26.30
CA PRO A 343 2.16 16.55 -26.36
C PRO A 343 2.30 18.08 -26.43
N SER A 344 1.18 18.81 -26.47
CA SER A 344 1.18 20.28 -26.39
C SER A 344 1.06 20.81 -24.95
N ARG A 345 0.76 19.93 -23.97
CA ARG A 345 0.77 20.32 -22.56
C ARG A 345 2.19 20.66 -22.13
N PRO A 346 2.38 21.74 -21.36
CA PRO A 346 3.68 22.01 -20.75
C PRO A 346 3.99 20.93 -19.70
N ASP A 347 5.26 20.52 -19.64
CA ASP A 347 5.77 19.70 -18.55
C ASP A 347 5.53 20.41 -17.19
N PRO A 348 5.43 19.67 -16.08
CA PRO A 348 5.36 20.25 -14.75
C PRO A 348 6.56 21.16 -14.46
N ALA A 349 6.31 22.25 -13.72
CA ALA A 349 7.37 23.18 -13.34
C ALA A 349 8.25 22.63 -12.21
N TRP A 350 7.72 21.70 -11.41
CA TRP A 350 8.30 21.15 -10.19
C TRP A 350 8.67 22.23 -9.16
N ASP A 351 7.81 23.25 -9.04
CA ASP A 351 8.05 24.43 -8.19
C ASP A 351 7.15 24.48 -6.95
N GLY A 352 6.38 23.43 -6.71
CA GLY A 352 5.42 23.34 -5.61
C GLY A 352 3.97 23.65 -5.98
N THR A 353 3.73 24.14 -7.21
CA THR A 353 2.38 24.58 -7.64
C THR A 353 1.67 23.60 -8.57
N ASP A 354 2.38 22.59 -9.07
CA ASP A 354 1.84 21.57 -9.97
C ASP A 354 0.73 20.74 -9.30
N ARG A 355 -0.14 20.14 -10.12
CA ARG A 355 -1.31 19.39 -9.66
C ARG A 355 -1.20 17.92 -10.06
N ALA A 356 -1.19 17.03 -9.07
CA ALA A 356 -1.12 15.59 -9.28
C ALA A 356 -2.50 14.97 -9.43
N TYR A 357 -2.73 14.28 -10.54
CA TYR A 357 -3.94 13.50 -10.80
C TYR A 357 -3.61 12.02 -10.63
N VAL A 358 -4.12 11.45 -9.54
CA VAL A 358 -3.77 10.09 -9.13
C VAL A 358 -4.72 9.06 -9.73
N ALA A 359 -4.18 7.89 -10.08
CA ALA A 359 -4.99 6.82 -10.64
C ALA A 359 -5.97 6.29 -9.59
N ASP A 360 -7.24 6.20 -9.96
CA ASP A 360 -8.30 5.71 -9.09
C ASP A 360 -8.14 4.22 -8.70
N GLY A 361 -7.41 3.43 -9.50
CA GLY A 361 -7.07 2.05 -9.18
C GLY A 361 -6.23 1.86 -7.91
N TYR A 362 -5.62 2.93 -7.37
CA TYR A 362 -4.95 2.91 -6.06
C TYR A 362 -5.90 3.05 -4.87
N PHE A 363 -7.20 3.13 -5.12
CA PHE A 363 -8.21 3.40 -4.12
C PHE A 363 -9.34 2.39 -4.26
N SER A 364 -9.72 1.76 -3.15
CA SER A 364 -10.92 0.92 -3.16
C SER A 364 -12.10 1.76 -3.61
N VAL A 365 -12.83 1.24 -4.59
CA VAL A 365 -14.05 1.83 -5.12
C VAL A 365 -13.90 3.30 -5.56
N SER A 366 -12.69 3.71 -5.96
CA SER A 366 -12.32 5.08 -6.36
C SER A 366 -12.56 6.12 -5.26
N ASP A 367 -12.31 5.77 -3.99
CA ASP A 367 -12.45 6.65 -2.82
C ASP A 367 -11.09 7.00 -2.20
N ILE A 368 -10.72 8.28 -2.18
CA ILE A 368 -9.46 8.77 -1.61
C ILE A 368 -9.31 8.50 -0.10
N GLY A 369 -10.42 8.20 0.59
CA GLY A 369 -10.43 7.75 1.98
C GLY A 369 -10.07 6.28 2.16
N MET A 370 -9.97 5.50 1.08
CA MET A 370 -9.69 4.06 1.10
C MET A 370 -8.50 3.70 0.19
N PRO A 371 -7.29 4.19 0.48
CA PRO A 371 -6.10 3.87 -0.30
C PRO A 371 -5.75 2.38 -0.16
N LEU A 372 -5.27 1.77 -1.26
CA LEU A 372 -4.70 0.41 -1.23
C LEU A 372 -3.33 0.38 -0.55
N ILE A 373 -2.57 1.48 -0.61
CA ILE A 373 -1.33 1.68 0.14
C ILE A 373 -1.57 2.81 1.14
N GLY A 374 -2.03 2.46 2.34
CA GLY A 374 -2.22 3.39 3.45
C GLY A 374 -1.63 2.85 4.75
N ASP A 375 -1.16 3.76 5.60
CA ASP A 375 -0.78 3.49 6.99
C ASP A 375 -1.37 4.60 7.87
N ASP A 376 -2.38 4.26 8.65
CA ASP A 376 -3.04 5.14 9.62
C ASP A 376 -2.33 5.15 10.99
N ASP A 377 -1.22 4.42 11.09
CA ASP A 377 -0.33 4.32 12.24
C ASP A 377 1.13 4.61 11.85
N ALA A 378 1.37 5.40 10.78
CA ALA A 378 2.71 5.91 10.49
C ALA A 378 3.16 6.86 11.63
N TYR A 379 4.44 7.24 11.66
CA TYR A 379 4.96 8.14 12.69
C TYR A 379 6.14 8.98 12.18
N VAL A 380 6.46 10.05 12.90
CA VAL A 380 7.66 10.86 12.69
C VAL A 380 8.55 10.75 13.92
N ALA A 381 9.84 10.48 13.73
CA ALA A 381 10.82 10.37 14.80
C ALA A 381 12.09 11.13 14.41
N GLY A 382 12.47 12.15 15.18
CA GLY A 382 13.61 13.01 14.89
C GLY A 382 13.56 13.68 13.51
N GLY A 383 12.36 13.96 12.99
CA GLY A 383 12.13 14.48 11.64
C GLY A 383 12.12 13.42 10.52
N THR A 384 12.21 12.14 10.84
CA THR A 384 12.07 11.04 9.87
C THR A 384 10.67 10.46 9.92
N LEU A 385 9.93 10.57 8.82
CA LEU A 385 8.67 9.85 8.61
C LEU A 385 8.95 8.37 8.33
N VAL A 386 8.28 7.49 9.06
CA VAL A 386 8.28 6.05 8.83
C VAL A 386 6.85 5.59 8.64
N ALA A 387 6.57 4.99 7.49
CA ALA A 387 5.24 4.47 7.14
C ALA A 387 5.37 3.05 6.61
N ARG A 388 4.41 2.18 6.96
CA ARG A 388 4.30 0.82 6.45
C ARG A 388 3.65 0.84 5.07
N ILE A 389 4.17 -0.01 4.19
CA ILE A 389 3.51 -0.33 2.93
C ILE A 389 2.88 -1.71 3.15
N PRO A 390 1.55 -1.87 2.97
CA PRO A 390 0.90 -3.15 3.17
C PRO A 390 1.54 -4.24 2.30
N ASP A 391 1.58 -5.46 2.84
CA ASP A 391 2.18 -6.59 2.14
C ASP A 391 1.51 -6.80 0.79
N ARG A 392 2.37 -6.99 -0.21
CA ARG A 392 2.00 -7.23 -1.61
C ARG A 392 1.19 -6.10 -2.26
N ALA A 393 1.14 -4.92 -1.66
CA ALA A 393 0.46 -3.78 -2.28
C ALA A 393 1.20 -3.34 -3.57
N PRO A 394 0.47 -2.97 -4.63
CA PRO A 394 1.07 -2.66 -5.93
C PRO A 394 1.74 -1.29 -5.91
N PHE A 395 3.08 -1.26 -5.93
CA PHE A 395 3.84 -0.01 -6.03
C PHE A 395 4.38 0.15 -7.45
N ASP A 396 3.71 0.97 -8.27
CA ASP A 396 4.05 1.16 -9.67
C ASP A 396 5.09 2.28 -9.86
N VAL A 397 6.07 2.04 -10.73
CA VAL A 397 7.08 3.02 -11.14
C VAL A 397 7.17 3.08 -12.67
N ALA A 398 7.52 4.26 -13.20
CA ALA A 398 7.81 4.41 -14.62
C ALA A 398 8.91 3.43 -15.07
N ALA A 399 8.66 2.66 -16.11
CA ALA A 399 9.59 1.64 -16.59
C ALA A 399 9.65 1.57 -18.12
N ARG A 400 10.80 1.14 -18.63
CA ARG A 400 11.06 0.99 -20.06
C ARG A 400 10.43 -0.30 -20.60
N SER A 401 9.10 -0.36 -20.60
CA SER A 401 8.31 -1.48 -21.08
C SER A 401 7.22 -1.03 -22.05
N ALA A 402 6.54 -1.98 -22.69
CA ALA A 402 5.43 -1.64 -23.58
C ALA A 402 4.28 -0.90 -22.85
N GLY A 403 4.19 -1.06 -21.53
CA GLY A 403 3.16 -0.47 -20.68
C GLY A 403 3.61 0.80 -19.98
N GLY A 404 4.89 1.17 -20.13
CA GLY A 404 5.48 2.34 -19.48
C GLY A 404 5.59 2.25 -17.95
N VAL A 405 5.24 1.10 -17.37
CA VAL A 405 5.11 0.89 -15.92
C VAL A 405 5.69 -0.46 -15.55
N ALA A 406 6.34 -0.53 -14.39
CA ALA A 406 6.66 -1.79 -13.72
C ALA A 406 6.14 -1.79 -12.29
N ARG A 407 5.64 -2.95 -11.86
CA ARG A 407 4.98 -3.11 -10.56
C ARG A 407 5.89 -3.79 -9.55
N MET A 408 6.24 -3.07 -8.50
CA MET A 408 6.94 -3.63 -7.35
C MET A 408 5.90 -4.18 -6.36
N VAL A 409 6.11 -5.44 -5.94
CA VAL A 409 5.29 -6.14 -4.95
C VAL A 409 6.24 -6.60 -3.86
N LEU A 410 6.13 -5.98 -2.69
CA LEU A 410 7.06 -6.18 -1.57
C LEU A 410 6.31 -6.68 -0.34
N THR A 411 7.04 -7.32 0.58
CA THR A 411 6.56 -7.67 1.92
C THR A 411 7.43 -7.00 2.98
N ASP A 412 6.85 -6.78 4.17
CA ASP A 412 7.42 -5.99 5.27
C ASP A 412 8.03 -4.66 4.79
N ALA A 413 7.34 -4.02 3.84
CA ALA A 413 7.86 -2.83 3.20
C ALA A 413 7.61 -1.58 4.07
N ARG A 414 8.55 -0.64 3.98
CA ARG A 414 8.51 0.64 4.68
C ARG A 414 8.89 1.75 3.71
N PHE A 415 8.17 2.85 3.79
CA PHE A 415 8.67 4.13 3.35
C PHE A 415 9.41 4.79 4.51
N VAL A 416 10.62 5.29 4.24
CA VAL A 416 11.43 6.06 5.19
C VAL A 416 11.86 7.36 4.53
N GLY A 417 11.49 8.49 5.12
CA GLY A 417 11.77 9.81 4.55
C GLY A 417 12.15 10.85 5.61
N ALA A 418 13.31 11.48 5.45
CA ALA A 418 13.72 12.63 6.26
C ALA A 418 12.96 13.88 5.79
N LEU A 419 12.04 14.38 6.60
CA LEU A 419 11.28 15.59 6.31
C LEU A 419 12.22 16.80 6.30
N ALA A 420 12.05 17.66 5.30
CA ALA A 420 12.72 18.95 5.27
C ALA A 420 12.26 19.82 6.46
N ALA A 421 13.06 20.81 6.85
CA ALA A 421 12.76 21.65 8.01
C ALA A 421 11.43 22.44 7.91
N ASP A 422 10.91 22.67 6.70
CA ASP A 422 9.60 23.28 6.47
C ASP A 422 8.45 22.26 6.42
N GLY A 423 8.76 20.97 6.47
CA GLY A 423 7.80 19.88 6.45
C GLY A 423 7.07 19.71 5.12
N THR A 424 7.52 20.33 4.02
CA THR A 424 6.80 20.31 2.73
C THR A 424 7.29 19.24 1.75
N ARG A 425 8.46 18.66 2.03
CA ARG A 425 9.12 17.66 1.18
C ARG A 425 10.03 16.77 2.03
N PHE A 426 10.71 15.83 1.38
CA PHE A 426 11.77 15.03 1.97
C PHE A 426 13.15 15.44 1.43
N ASP A 427 14.13 15.59 2.31
CA ASP A 427 15.54 15.74 1.90
C ASP A 427 16.14 14.42 1.41
N HIS A 428 15.66 13.30 1.97
CA HIS A 428 15.95 11.94 1.53
C HIS A 428 14.71 11.07 1.71
N ALA A 429 14.35 10.28 0.70
CA ALA A 429 13.24 9.34 0.78
C ALA A 429 13.60 8.02 0.10
N MET A 430 13.14 6.91 0.67
CA MET A 430 13.29 5.61 0.06
C MET A 430 12.17 4.66 0.45
N VAL A 431 11.95 3.67 -0.40
CA VAL A 431 11.18 2.47 -0.07
C VAL A 431 12.18 1.34 0.21
N VAL A 432 12.01 0.65 1.33
CA VAL A 432 12.74 -0.58 1.65
C VAL A 432 11.77 -1.72 1.84
N GLY A 433 12.20 -2.96 1.59
CA GLY A 433 11.36 -4.13 1.83
C GLY A 433 11.96 -5.43 1.32
N ARG A 434 11.18 -6.49 1.45
CA ARG A 434 11.51 -7.85 1.03
C ARG A 434 10.86 -8.12 -0.33
N TRP A 435 11.66 -8.48 -1.32
CA TRP A 435 11.20 -8.79 -2.66
C TRP A 435 11.18 -10.30 -2.87
N GLY A 436 9.99 -10.89 -2.80
CA GLY A 436 9.82 -12.32 -3.04
C GLY A 436 10.39 -12.73 -4.40
N ARG A 437 11.09 -13.87 -4.47
CA ARG A 437 11.74 -14.37 -5.70
C ARG A 437 10.80 -14.36 -6.91
N ASN A 438 9.57 -14.85 -6.73
CA ASN A 438 8.61 -14.95 -7.82
C ASN A 438 8.12 -13.55 -8.27
N ASP A 439 7.88 -12.65 -7.32
CA ASP A 439 7.47 -11.27 -7.62
C ASP A 439 8.60 -10.50 -8.31
N LEU A 440 9.86 -10.71 -7.91
CA LEU A 440 11.03 -10.12 -8.58
C LEU A 440 11.19 -10.65 -10.01
N LEU A 441 10.98 -11.95 -10.24
CA LEU A 441 11.02 -12.51 -11.60
C LEU A 441 9.87 -11.97 -12.47
N GLY A 442 8.68 -11.75 -11.91
CA GLY A 442 7.58 -11.06 -12.61
C GLY A 442 7.94 -9.62 -12.97
N TYR A 443 8.56 -8.89 -12.04
CA TYR A 443 9.04 -7.53 -12.30
C TYR A 443 10.07 -7.45 -13.45
N LEU A 444 10.90 -8.48 -13.65
CA LEU A 444 11.80 -8.52 -14.80
C LEU A 444 11.05 -8.45 -16.13
N GLU A 445 9.92 -9.15 -16.24
CA GLU A 445 9.08 -9.10 -17.43
C GLU A 445 8.44 -7.72 -17.59
N ASP A 446 8.02 -7.09 -16.49
CA ASP A 446 7.48 -5.73 -16.46
C ASP A 446 8.48 -4.66 -16.92
N VAL A 447 9.79 -4.90 -16.78
CA VAL A 447 10.85 -4.01 -17.30
C VAL A 447 11.41 -4.47 -18.65
N GLY A 448 10.76 -5.44 -19.29
CA GLY A 448 11.09 -5.93 -20.63
C GLY A 448 12.25 -6.92 -20.71
N ILE A 449 12.61 -7.57 -19.59
CA ILE A 449 13.55 -8.70 -19.56
C ILE A 449 12.74 -9.99 -19.55
N CYS A 450 12.63 -10.63 -20.71
CA CYS A 450 11.73 -11.74 -20.94
C CYS A 450 12.37 -13.09 -20.64
N SER A 451 11.57 -14.06 -20.21
CA SER A 451 12.05 -15.44 -19.98
C SER A 451 12.65 -16.11 -21.23
N SER A 452 12.30 -15.61 -22.42
CA SER A 452 12.87 -16.00 -23.71
C SER A 452 14.23 -15.38 -24.02
N ASP A 453 14.61 -14.31 -23.33
CA ASP A 453 15.85 -13.60 -23.58
C ASP A 453 17.04 -14.48 -23.14
N PRO A 454 18.13 -14.51 -23.92
CA PRO A 454 19.32 -15.32 -23.58
C PRO A 454 19.93 -14.97 -22.22
N ASP A 455 19.59 -13.78 -21.76
CA ASP A 455 20.09 -13.04 -20.64
C ASP A 455 19.28 -13.27 -19.34
N PHE A 456 18.05 -13.75 -19.47
CA PHE A 456 17.17 -14.05 -18.33
C PHE A 456 17.70 -15.19 -17.46
N ALA A 457 18.22 -16.26 -18.07
CA ALA A 457 18.71 -17.41 -17.30
C ALA A 457 19.91 -17.07 -16.39
N PRO A 458 20.96 -16.36 -16.84
CA PRO A 458 22.00 -15.82 -15.97
C PRO A 458 21.47 -14.92 -14.85
N LEU A 459 20.53 -14.01 -15.16
CA LEU A 459 19.95 -13.11 -14.17
C LEU A 459 19.18 -13.85 -13.09
N ARG A 460 18.34 -14.82 -13.49
CA ARG A 460 17.61 -15.68 -12.55
C ARG A 460 18.56 -16.42 -11.61
N VAL A 461 19.67 -16.95 -12.12
CA VAL A 461 20.70 -17.59 -11.27
C VAL A 461 21.32 -16.57 -10.30
N ALA A 462 21.62 -15.36 -10.77
CA ALA A 462 22.16 -14.31 -9.91
C ALA A 462 21.18 -13.90 -8.79
N ILE A 463 19.89 -13.82 -9.10
CA ILE A 463 18.82 -13.60 -8.10
C ILE A 463 18.76 -14.75 -7.11
N GLU A 464 18.77 -16.01 -7.57
CA GLU A 464 18.73 -17.20 -6.71
C GLU A 464 19.95 -17.28 -5.75
N GLN A 465 21.09 -16.73 -6.16
CA GLN A 465 22.29 -16.64 -5.33
C GLN A 465 22.27 -15.47 -4.35
N ALA A 466 21.37 -14.51 -4.55
CA ALA A 466 21.26 -13.32 -3.73
C ALA A 466 20.09 -13.35 -2.75
N LEU A 467 19.27 -14.40 -2.77
CA LEU A 467 18.25 -14.62 -1.76
C LEU A 467 18.93 -14.69 -0.39
N ASP A 468 18.64 -13.69 0.42
CA ASP A 468 19.20 -13.45 1.74
C ASP A 468 18.14 -13.47 2.83
N LEU A 469 16.87 -13.28 2.44
CA LEU A 469 15.75 -13.13 3.34
C LEU A 469 14.62 -14.13 3.09
N ARG A 470 13.72 -14.22 4.06
CA ARG A 470 12.38 -14.81 3.93
C ARG A 470 11.39 -13.72 3.53
N SER A 471 10.52 -14.02 2.58
CA SER A 471 9.43 -13.11 2.16
C SER A 471 8.48 -12.80 3.32
N ASP A 472 8.16 -13.80 4.15
CA ASP A 472 7.43 -13.63 5.40
C ASP A 472 8.42 -13.51 6.58
N PRO A 473 8.53 -12.34 7.24
CA PRO A 473 9.44 -12.12 8.37
C PRO A 473 9.08 -12.96 9.62
N SER A 474 7.90 -13.58 9.67
CA SER A 474 7.53 -14.52 10.74
C SER A 474 8.05 -15.93 10.49
N SER A 475 8.46 -16.25 9.26
CA SER A 475 8.93 -17.57 8.82
C SER A 475 10.46 -17.68 8.82
N THR A 476 11.13 -17.33 9.91
CA THR A 476 12.61 -17.34 10.01
C THR A 476 13.16 -18.65 10.55
N GLY A 477 14.42 -18.97 10.20
CA GLY A 477 15.13 -20.13 10.73
C GLY A 477 16.29 -20.56 9.84
N PRO A 478 17.47 -20.88 10.42
CA PRO A 478 18.69 -21.18 9.66
C PRO A 478 18.60 -22.45 8.81
N ASP A 479 17.57 -23.28 9.02
CA ASP A 479 17.29 -24.49 8.23
C ASP A 479 16.30 -24.28 7.07
N LEU A 480 15.59 -23.14 7.06
CA LEU A 480 14.63 -22.77 6.02
C LEU A 480 15.37 -22.14 4.84
N ALA A 481 14.94 -22.38 3.61
CA ALA A 481 15.55 -21.75 2.45
C ALA A 481 15.15 -20.27 2.36
N CYS A 482 16.08 -19.39 2.00
CA CYS A 482 15.71 -18.01 1.65
C CYS A 482 14.87 -17.98 0.36
N ASP A 483 13.86 -17.11 0.31
CA ASP A 483 12.95 -16.98 -0.83
C ASP A 483 12.65 -15.53 -1.23
N ALA A 484 13.32 -14.55 -0.61
CA ALA A 484 13.27 -13.14 -0.96
C ALA A 484 14.67 -12.54 -1.03
N THR A 485 14.78 -11.44 -1.77
CA THR A 485 15.92 -10.51 -1.70
C THR A 485 15.52 -9.24 -0.98
N SER A 486 16.44 -8.61 -0.27
CA SER A 486 16.27 -7.25 0.23
C SER A 486 16.39 -6.19 -0.87
N ILE A 487 15.64 -5.10 -0.77
CA ILE A 487 15.76 -3.95 -1.67
C ILE A 487 15.62 -2.62 -0.93
N ALA A 488 16.40 -1.64 -1.38
CA ALA A 488 16.18 -0.22 -1.16
C ALA A 488 16.02 0.52 -2.49
N LEU A 489 14.97 1.32 -2.62
CA LEU A 489 14.70 2.21 -3.76
C LEU A 489 14.67 3.67 -3.28
N PRO A 490 15.80 4.39 -3.37
CA PRO A 490 15.85 5.82 -3.06
C PRO A 490 15.20 6.67 -4.16
N PHE A 491 14.68 7.83 -3.76
CA PHE A 491 14.24 8.91 -4.64
C PHE A 491 15.14 10.13 -4.41
N ASP A 492 15.88 10.56 -5.43
CA ASP A 492 16.85 11.65 -5.31
C ASP A 492 16.17 13.02 -5.15
N THR A 493 14.94 13.16 -5.63
CA THR A 493 14.21 14.43 -5.64
C THR A 493 12.82 14.22 -5.07
N THR A 494 12.38 15.10 -4.18
CA THR A 494 10.98 15.20 -3.78
C THR A 494 10.48 16.63 -3.86
N VAL A 495 9.23 16.82 -4.29
CA VAL A 495 8.66 18.13 -4.57
C VAL A 495 7.24 18.20 -4.02
N PRO A 496 6.84 19.28 -3.31
CA PRO A 496 5.45 19.46 -2.94
C PRO A 496 4.59 19.58 -4.20
N VAL A 497 3.37 19.07 -4.14
CA VAL A 497 2.38 19.21 -5.21
C VAL A 497 1.01 19.49 -4.60
N HIS A 498 0.07 19.93 -5.43
CA HIS A 498 -1.34 20.00 -5.05
C HIS A 498 -2.08 18.76 -5.54
N PHE A 499 -3.11 18.35 -4.80
CA PHE A 499 -4.00 17.32 -5.28
C PHE A 499 -4.91 17.85 -6.40
N GLY A 500 -4.83 17.23 -7.58
CA GLY A 500 -5.63 17.55 -8.76
C GLY A 500 -6.97 16.84 -8.77
N GLY A 501 -7.02 15.60 -8.28
CA GLY A 501 -8.21 14.75 -8.26
C GLY A 501 -7.85 13.28 -8.52
N LEU A 502 -8.85 12.41 -8.39
CA LEU A 502 -8.78 11.04 -8.90
C LEU A 502 -9.12 11.06 -10.40
N VAL A 503 -8.38 10.27 -11.17
CA VAL A 503 -8.60 10.08 -12.61
C VAL A 503 -8.55 8.60 -12.91
N ARG A 504 -9.28 8.17 -13.94
CA ARG A 504 -9.23 6.78 -14.38
C ARG A 504 -7.85 6.48 -14.96
N GLY A 505 -7.14 5.57 -14.33
CA GLY A 505 -5.82 5.12 -14.75
C GLY A 505 -5.65 3.64 -14.48
N GLU A 506 -5.54 2.85 -15.54
CA GLU A 506 -5.19 1.43 -15.41
C GLU A 506 -3.71 1.28 -15.69
N PHE A 507 -2.93 1.15 -14.61
CA PHE A 507 -1.56 0.67 -14.73
C PHE A 507 -1.60 -0.84 -14.90
N ALA A 508 -1.60 -1.27 -16.15
CA ALA A 508 -1.40 -2.65 -16.52
C ALA A 508 0.02 -2.78 -17.04
N PRO A 509 0.96 -3.34 -16.26
CA PRO A 509 2.23 -3.75 -16.81
C PRO A 509 1.95 -4.64 -18.01
N THR A 510 2.36 -4.20 -19.19
CA THR A 510 2.37 -5.09 -20.34
C THR A 510 3.74 -5.74 -20.32
N GLY A 511 3.75 -6.94 -19.75
CA GLY A 511 4.94 -7.80 -19.73
C GLY A 511 5.35 -8.18 -21.15
N CYS A 512 6.23 -9.17 -21.21
CA CYS A 512 6.76 -9.67 -22.47
C CYS A 512 5.67 -10.13 -23.45
N PRO A 513 5.80 -9.80 -24.75
CA PRO A 513 4.79 -10.10 -25.77
C PRO A 513 4.64 -11.59 -26.11
#